data_AF-A0A2N2PQX8-F1
#
_entry.id   AF-A0A2N2PQX8-F1
#
_cell.length_a   1.000
_cell.length_b   1.000
_cell.length_c   1.000
_cell.angle_alpha   90.00
_cell.angle_beta   90.00
_cell.angle_gamma   90.00
#
_symmetry.space_group_name_H-M   'P 1'
#
loop_
_entity.id
_entity.type
_entity.pdbx_description
1 polymer ?
#
loop_
_entity_poly.entity_id
_entity_poly.type
_entity_poly.pdbx_seq_one_letter_code
_entity_poly.pdbx_strand_id
1 'polypeptide(L)'
;MIITEQKAFAELLSLLERHQSVFVVGCGVCATTWRTGGEPEVKALLSELSAAGKQSTGWTITAEACCDARLTRRILKQSSTALKITDAIVVMACGAGTQTVASLVELPVYPGLNTIGLSQIQSLSLALERCRLCGDCMLAETAGICPVARCPKGLMNGPCGGYQDGKCEVDRTQDCAWVLIYERLQTLGQEARLAIISEPKDWSRMRSPRVADKKAAQLAAKE
;
A
#
# COMPACT_ATOMS: atom_id res chain seq x y z
N MET A 1 -1.89 -5.86 -1.12
CA MET A 1 -2.29 -4.93 -0.04
C MET A 1 -1.23 -3.85 0.09
N ILE A 2 -1.59 -2.68 0.62
CA ILE A 2 -0.58 -1.65 0.92
C ILE A 2 0.12 -2.02 2.22
N ILE A 3 1.45 -2.09 2.17
CA ILE A 3 2.31 -2.29 3.32
C ILE A 3 2.68 -0.93 3.90
N THR A 4 2.67 -0.86 5.22
CA THR A 4 2.93 0.34 5.99
C THR A 4 3.94 0.05 7.09
N GLU A 5 4.57 1.09 7.60
CA GLU A 5 5.47 1.04 8.75
C GLU A 5 5.05 2.10 9.75
N GLN A 6 5.08 1.81 11.05
CA GLN A 6 4.78 2.84 12.05
C GLN A 6 5.85 3.91 12.04
N LYS A 7 5.45 5.18 12.12
CA LYS A 7 6.41 6.25 12.35
C LYS A 7 7.09 6.07 13.69
N ALA A 8 8.32 6.57 13.80
CA ALA A 8 8.99 6.61 15.10
C ALA A 8 8.15 7.43 16.08
N PHE A 9 7.96 6.93 17.31
CA PHE A 9 7.09 7.59 18.28
C PHE A 9 7.53 9.04 18.56
N ALA A 10 8.84 9.31 18.63
CA ALA A 10 9.37 10.67 18.80
C ALA A 10 9.02 11.61 17.63
N GLU A 11 9.01 11.12 16.39
CA GLU A 11 8.56 11.89 15.22
C GLU A 11 7.07 12.23 15.37
N LEU A 12 6.25 11.24 15.72
CA LEU A 12 4.81 11.44 15.90
C LEU A 12 4.51 12.40 17.05
N LEU A 13 5.23 12.31 18.17
CA LEU A 13 5.05 13.21 19.30
C LEU A 13 5.42 14.66 18.95
N SER A 14 6.46 14.86 18.14
CA SER A 14 6.83 16.18 17.61
C SER A 14 5.73 16.78 16.73
N LEU A 15 5.09 15.96 15.86
CA LEU A 15 3.94 16.41 15.06
C LEU A 15 2.75 16.85 15.93
N LEU A 16 2.61 16.26 17.10
CA LEU A 16 1.52 16.50 18.05
C LEU A 16 1.86 17.51 19.15
N GLU A 17 3.03 18.16 19.10
CA GLU A 17 3.53 19.00 20.21
C GLU A 17 2.50 20.05 20.67
N ARG A 18 1.82 20.68 19.70
CA ARG A 18 0.83 21.75 19.93
C ARG A 18 -0.60 21.27 20.21
N HIS A 19 -0.83 19.96 20.26
CA HIS A 19 -2.16 19.36 20.42
C HIS A 19 -2.19 18.55 21.70
N GLN A 20 -3.16 18.78 22.58
CA GLN A 20 -3.21 18.12 23.88
C GLN A 20 -4.11 16.88 23.84
N SER A 21 -5.24 16.97 23.15
CA SER A 21 -6.24 15.92 23.04
C SER A 21 -6.22 15.28 21.64
N VAL A 22 -6.13 13.94 21.59
CA VAL A 22 -5.89 13.19 20.36
C VAL A 22 -6.92 12.07 20.19
N PHE A 23 -7.44 11.94 18.97
CA PHE A 23 -8.26 10.81 18.54
C PHE A 23 -7.49 9.94 17.55
N VAL A 24 -7.57 8.62 17.65
CA VAL A 24 -6.82 7.72 16.74
C VAL A 24 -7.76 6.95 15.81
N VAL A 25 -7.49 6.98 14.50
CA VAL A 25 -8.24 6.22 13.49
C VAL A 25 -7.33 5.15 12.90
N GLY A 26 -7.67 3.87 13.04
CA GLY A 26 -7.00 2.75 12.37
C GLY A 26 -7.72 2.26 11.12
N CYS A 27 -7.01 1.49 10.28
CA CYS A 27 -7.52 0.94 9.02
C CYS A 27 -7.77 -0.57 9.11
N GLY A 28 -9.04 -0.99 8.99
CA GLY A 28 -9.46 -2.38 9.16
C GLY A 28 -8.96 -3.40 8.13
N VAL A 29 -8.33 -2.96 7.04
CA VAL A 29 -7.91 -3.84 5.94
C VAL A 29 -6.38 -3.95 5.87
N CYS A 30 -5.71 -3.07 5.13
CA CYS A 30 -4.28 -3.23 4.84
C CYS A 30 -3.40 -3.11 6.09
N ALA A 31 -3.63 -2.10 6.92
CA ALA A 31 -2.81 -1.85 8.11
C ALA A 31 -3.08 -2.88 9.22
N THR A 32 -4.34 -3.32 9.39
CA THR A 32 -4.69 -4.44 10.27
C THR A 32 -4.02 -5.74 9.82
N THR A 33 -4.14 -6.12 8.55
CA THR A 33 -3.53 -7.37 8.06
C THR A 33 -2.00 -7.35 8.19
N TRP A 34 -1.38 -6.19 7.97
CA TRP A 34 0.07 -6.02 8.15
C TRP A 34 0.49 -5.67 9.58
N ARG A 35 -0.43 -5.66 10.56
CA ARG A 35 -0.17 -5.39 11.98
C ARG A 35 0.61 -4.10 12.24
N THR A 36 0.22 -3.04 11.56
CA THR A 36 0.81 -1.70 11.75
C THR A 36 -0.21 -0.63 12.10
N GLY A 37 -1.51 -0.90 11.98
CA GLY A 37 -2.54 0.09 12.30
C GLY A 37 -3.92 -0.49 12.56
N GLY A 38 -3.97 -1.76 12.99
CA GLY A 38 -5.17 -2.39 13.48
C GLY A 38 -5.44 -2.04 14.95
N GLU A 39 -6.46 -2.65 15.53
CA GLU A 39 -6.86 -2.41 16.92
C GLU A 39 -5.73 -2.58 17.94
N PRO A 40 -4.88 -3.63 17.89
CA PRO A 40 -3.80 -3.79 18.86
C PRO A 40 -2.78 -2.63 18.76
N GLU A 41 -2.43 -2.21 17.55
CA GLU A 41 -1.45 -1.14 17.32
C GLU A 41 -2.01 0.23 17.70
N VAL A 42 -3.30 0.47 17.43
CA VAL A 42 -4.00 1.70 17.88
C VAL A 42 -4.02 1.78 19.40
N LYS A 43 -4.34 0.69 20.10
CA LYS A 43 -4.35 0.68 21.58
C LYS A 43 -2.96 0.84 22.18
N ALA A 44 -1.93 0.26 21.55
CA ALA A 44 -0.54 0.45 21.95
C ALA A 44 -0.15 1.94 21.83
N LEU A 45 -0.42 2.55 20.67
CA LEU A 45 -0.14 3.97 20.45
C LEU A 45 -0.87 4.87 21.46
N LEU A 46 -2.14 4.60 21.77
CA LEU A 46 -2.88 5.35 22.77
C LEU A 46 -2.24 5.29 24.16
N SER A 47 -1.67 4.13 24.51
CA SER A 47 -0.97 3.95 25.78
C SER A 47 0.33 4.77 25.80
N GLU A 48 1.09 4.77 24.70
CA GLU A 48 2.31 5.58 24.56
C GLU A 48 2.02 7.09 24.58
N LEU A 49 0.98 7.54 23.86
CA LEU A 49 0.53 8.94 23.88
C LEU A 49 0.10 9.38 25.29
N SER A 50 -0.60 8.52 26.01
CA SER A 50 -1.02 8.79 27.39
C SER A 50 0.20 8.90 28.32
N ALA A 51 1.19 8.01 28.19
CA ALA A 51 2.44 8.08 28.94
C ALA A 51 3.25 9.35 28.63
N ALA A 52 3.15 9.87 27.40
CA ALA A 52 3.73 11.15 26.99
C ALA A 52 2.88 12.39 27.38
N GLY A 53 1.83 12.20 28.18
CA GLY A 53 1.01 13.30 28.72
C GLY A 53 -0.07 13.83 27.76
N LYS A 54 -0.34 13.15 26.64
CA LYS A 54 -1.47 13.48 25.74
C LYS A 54 -2.77 12.85 26.25
N GLN A 55 -3.89 13.52 26.04
CA GLN A 55 -5.20 13.00 26.41
C GLN A 55 -5.85 12.26 25.23
N SER A 56 -6.23 11.00 25.44
CA SER A 56 -7.02 10.27 24.45
C SER A 56 -8.49 10.66 24.55
N THR A 57 -9.07 11.13 23.45
CA THR A 57 -10.52 11.42 23.34
C THR A 57 -11.31 10.22 22.83
N GLY A 58 -10.62 9.23 22.28
CA GLY A 58 -11.21 8.01 21.75
C GLY A 58 -10.41 7.44 20.58
N TRP A 59 -10.93 6.36 20.01
CA TRP A 59 -10.40 5.74 18.82
C TRP A 59 -11.46 4.98 18.04
N THR A 60 -11.14 4.65 16.80
CA THR A 60 -11.96 3.77 15.98
C THR A 60 -11.11 3.00 14.97
N ILE A 61 -11.61 1.86 14.50
CA ILE A 61 -11.06 1.13 13.36
C ILE A 61 -12.10 1.16 12.26
N THR A 62 -11.72 1.59 11.06
CA THR A 62 -12.63 1.53 9.92
C THR A 62 -12.99 0.07 9.64
N ALA A 63 -14.28 -0.25 9.50
CA ALA A 63 -14.71 -1.63 9.23
C ALA A 63 -14.14 -2.18 7.91
N GLU A 64 -13.85 -1.29 6.98
CA GLU A 64 -13.26 -1.57 5.67
C GLU A 64 -12.00 -0.71 5.46
N ALA A 65 -11.50 -0.63 4.23
CA ALA A 65 -10.35 0.20 3.92
C ALA A 65 -10.60 1.66 4.29
N CYS A 66 -9.70 2.26 5.08
CA CYS A 66 -9.80 3.66 5.50
C CYS A 66 -9.84 4.66 4.33
N CYS A 67 -9.27 4.29 3.17
CA CYS A 67 -9.35 5.07 1.95
C CYS A 67 -10.70 4.97 1.19
N ASP A 68 -11.70 4.23 1.69
CA ASP A 68 -13.09 4.37 1.22
C ASP A 68 -13.77 5.52 1.97
N ALA A 69 -13.83 6.69 1.32
CA ALA A 69 -14.39 7.89 1.91
C ALA A 69 -15.88 7.76 2.33
N ARG A 70 -16.66 6.88 1.69
CA ARG A 70 -18.09 6.70 2.03
C ARG A 70 -18.22 6.01 3.38
N LEU A 71 -17.40 4.98 3.61
CA LEU A 71 -17.43 4.18 4.83
C LEU A 71 -16.71 4.91 5.98
N THR A 72 -15.57 5.52 5.69
CA THR A 72 -14.84 6.34 6.67
C THR A 72 -15.69 7.52 7.16
N ARG A 73 -16.46 8.18 6.27
CA ARG A 73 -17.41 9.23 6.71
C ARG A 73 -18.43 8.71 7.73
N ARG A 74 -18.95 7.50 7.52
CA ARG A 74 -19.92 6.89 8.42
C ARG A 74 -19.34 6.64 9.81
N ILE A 75 -18.11 6.11 9.87
CA ILE A 75 -17.44 5.82 11.14
C ILE A 75 -17.12 7.12 11.91
N LEU A 76 -16.61 8.15 11.21
CA LEU A 76 -16.30 9.43 11.84
C LEU A 76 -17.55 10.13 12.38
N LYS A 77 -18.69 10.00 11.70
CA LYS A 77 -19.98 10.52 12.20
C LYS A 77 -20.41 9.83 13.50
N GLN A 78 -20.16 8.54 13.64
CA GLN A 78 -20.43 7.78 14.88
C GLN A 78 -19.53 8.24 16.04
N SER A 79 -18.32 8.73 15.73
CA SER A 79 -17.38 9.29 16.70
C SER A 79 -17.53 10.81 16.93
N SER A 80 -18.59 11.43 16.41
CA SER A 80 -18.74 12.90 16.42
C SER A 80 -18.65 13.54 17.81
N THR A 81 -19.17 12.90 18.85
CA THR A 81 -19.06 13.42 20.24
C THR A 81 -17.61 13.47 20.72
N ALA A 82 -16.82 12.42 20.45
CA ALA A 82 -15.40 12.38 20.80
C ALA A 82 -14.58 13.39 19.97
N LEU A 83 -14.89 13.52 18.68
CA LEU A 83 -14.20 14.45 17.78
C LEU A 83 -14.41 15.92 18.19
N LYS A 84 -15.55 16.29 18.80
CA LYS A 84 -15.79 17.66 19.28
C LYS A 84 -14.83 18.14 20.38
N ILE A 85 -14.26 17.21 21.13
CA ILE A 85 -13.33 17.50 22.24
C ILE A 85 -11.88 17.15 21.87
N THR A 86 -11.60 16.95 20.57
CA THR A 86 -10.30 16.53 20.04
C THR A 86 -9.58 17.68 19.37
N ASP A 87 -8.29 17.87 19.65
CA ASP A 87 -7.44 18.87 19.00
C ASP A 87 -6.83 18.34 17.69
N ALA A 88 -6.44 17.06 17.66
CA ALA A 88 -5.85 16.44 16.47
C ALA A 88 -6.20 14.96 16.31
N ILE A 89 -6.19 14.49 15.07
CA ILE A 89 -6.40 13.08 14.73
C ILE A 89 -5.09 12.45 14.25
N VAL A 90 -4.74 11.28 14.79
CA VAL A 90 -3.69 10.43 14.23
C VAL A 90 -4.32 9.30 13.43
N VAL A 91 -3.86 9.12 12.20
CA VAL A 91 -4.37 8.07 11.31
C VAL A 91 -3.35 6.96 11.14
N MET A 92 -3.67 5.79 11.68
CA MET A 92 -2.92 4.55 11.55
C MET A 92 -3.31 3.82 10.25
N ALA A 93 -3.10 4.49 9.10
CA ALA A 93 -3.37 3.99 7.77
C ALA A 93 -2.34 4.49 6.74
N CYS A 94 -2.42 4.04 5.49
CA CYS A 94 -1.60 4.58 4.41
C CYS A 94 -1.95 6.05 4.10
N GLY A 95 -1.16 6.69 3.24
CA GLY A 95 -1.33 8.11 2.87
C GLY A 95 -2.70 8.42 2.24
N ALA A 96 -3.29 7.49 1.50
CA ALA A 96 -4.64 7.65 0.96
C ALA A 96 -5.72 7.63 2.05
N GLY A 97 -5.56 6.78 3.07
CA GLY A 97 -6.46 6.74 4.23
C GLY A 97 -6.34 8.00 5.08
N THR A 98 -5.12 8.46 5.32
CA THR A 98 -4.87 9.73 6.05
C THR A 98 -5.54 10.91 5.35
N GLN A 99 -5.36 11.06 4.04
CA GLN A 99 -6.02 12.12 3.26
C GLN A 99 -7.55 11.99 3.24
N THR A 100 -8.05 10.76 3.25
CA THR A 100 -9.50 10.51 3.32
C THR A 100 -10.06 11.05 4.63
N VAL A 101 -9.44 10.73 5.78
CA VAL A 101 -9.87 11.29 7.08
C VAL A 101 -9.75 12.82 7.07
N ALA A 102 -8.63 13.37 6.61
CA ALA A 102 -8.42 14.82 6.52
C ALA A 102 -9.47 15.54 5.67
N SER A 103 -9.95 14.93 4.59
CA SER A 103 -11.01 15.51 3.74
C SER A 103 -12.41 15.49 4.36
N LEU A 104 -12.59 14.79 5.48
CA LEU A 104 -13.89 14.53 6.10
C LEU A 104 -14.09 15.26 7.44
N VAL A 105 -13.07 15.96 7.92
CA VAL A 105 -13.03 16.64 9.22
C VAL A 105 -12.39 18.02 9.09
N GLU A 106 -12.67 18.91 10.03
CA GLU A 106 -12.05 20.25 10.11
C GLU A 106 -10.89 20.30 11.12
N LEU A 107 -10.50 19.14 11.66
CA LEU A 107 -9.41 19.00 12.62
C LEU A 107 -8.06 18.73 11.91
N PRO A 108 -6.94 19.17 12.49
CA PRO A 108 -5.61 18.71 12.09
C PRO A 108 -5.52 17.17 12.06
N VAL A 109 -5.00 16.62 10.97
CA VAL A 109 -4.84 15.17 10.77
C VAL A 109 -3.40 14.85 10.44
N TYR A 110 -2.81 13.90 11.19
CA TYR A 110 -1.43 13.49 11.05
C TYR A 110 -1.33 12.00 10.70
N PRO A 111 -0.44 11.61 9.77
CA PRO A 111 -0.19 10.20 9.48
C PRO A 111 0.59 9.58 10.64
N GLY A 112 0.10 8.46 11.18
CA GLY A 112 0.84 7.62 12.12
C GLY A 112 1.76 6.61 11.44
N LEU A 113 1.55 6.36 10.13
CA LEU A 113 2.31 5.37 9.35
C LEU A 113 3.00 5.98 8.12
N ASN A 114 4.12 5.39 7.75
CA ASN A 114 4.76 5.54 6.44
C ASN A 114 4.14 4.53 5.46
N THR A 115 3.84 4.99 4.24
CA THR A 115 3.37 4.09 3.17
C THR A 115 4.56 3.52 2.42
N ILE A 116 4.72 2.20 2.43
CA ILE A 116 5.88 1.53 1.84
C ILE A 116 5.61 1.14 0.39
N GLY A 117 4.50 0.44 0.13
CA GLY A 117 4.18 0.02 -1.23
C GLY A 117 3.10 -1.04 -1.34
N LEU A 118 2.81 -1.45 -2.57
CA LEU A 118 1.88 -2.54 -2.86
C LEU A 118 2.61 -3.89 -2.84
N SER A 119 2.19 -4.78 -1.94
CA SER A 119 2.79 -6.10 -1.83
C SER A 119 1.75 -7.22 -1.73
N GLN A 120 2.17 -8.41 -2.13
CA GLN A 120 1.50 -9.66 -1.80
C GLN A 120 1.93 -10.08 -0.39
N ILE A 121 0.98 -10.28 0.51
CA ILE A 121 1.26 -10.84 1.83
C ILE A 121 1.41 -12.35 1.66
N GLN A 122 2.60 -12.87 1.93
CA GLN A 122 2.86 -14.31 1.92
C GLN A 122 2.63 -14.91 3.31
N SER A 123 2.99 -14.17 4.36
CA SER A 123 2.69 -14.48 5.75
C SER A 123 2.59 -13.17 6.54
N LEU A 124 2.23 -13.25 7.83
CA LEU A 124 2.18 -12.08 8.71
C LEU A 124 3.56 -11.41 8.93
N SER A 125 4.65 -12.06 8.53
CA SER A 125 6.03 -11.56 8.65
C SER A 125 6.72 -11.35 7.31
N LEU A 126 6.09 -11.72 6.20
CA LEU A 126 6.70 -11.67 4.87
C LEU A 126 5.73 -11.13 3.84
N ALA A 127 6.09 -9.99 3.25
CA ALA A 127 5.41 -9.40 2.11
C ALA A 127 6.38 -9.30 0.94
N LEU A 128 5.91 -9.66 -0.25
CA LEU A 128 6.69 -9.64 -1.47
C LEU A 128 6.12 -8.61 -2.43
N GLU A 129 6.99 -7.77 -2.98
CA GLU A 129 6.60 -6.88 -4.07
C GLU A 129 6.31 -7.72 -5.33
N ARG A 130 5.08 -7.62 -5.83
CA ARG A 130 4.63 -8.36 -7.03
C ARG A 130 4.13 -7.47 -8.15
N CYS A 131 3.90 -6.18 -7.89
CA CYS A 131 3.35 -5.25 -8.85
C CYS A 131 3.89 -3.84 -8.62
N ARG A 132 4.30 -3.18 -9.70
CA ARG A 132 4.78 -1.78 -9.71
C ARG A 132 3.69 -0.76 -10.07
N LEU A 133 2.45 -1.20 -10.29
CA LEU A 133 1.34 -0.33 -10.70
C LEU A 133 1.65 0.50 -11.97
N CYS A 134 2.38 -0.08 -12.92
CA CYS A 134 2.84 0.62 -14.12
C CYS A 134 1.77 0.95 -15.18
N GLY A 135 0.54 0.44 -15.02
CA GLY A 135 -0.57 0.71 -15.95
C GLY A 135 -0.48 -0.01 -17.30
N ASP A 136 0.51 -0.87 -17.51
CA ASP A 136 0.75 -1.58 -18.76
C ASP A 136 1.22 -3.01 -18.44
N CYS A 137 0.27 -3.94 -18.32
CA CYS A 137 0.51 -5.26 -17.74
C CYS A 137 1.14 -6.21 -18.76
N MET A 138 2.20 -6.93 -18.36
CA MET A 138 2.88 -7.94 -19.19
C MET A 138 2.74 -9.37 -18.65
N LEU A 139 1.85 -9.56 -17.67
CA LEU A 139 1.69 -10.85 -16.99
C LEU A 139 1.14 -11.93 -17.91
N ALA A 140 0.41 -11.53 -18.96
CA ALA A 140 -0.05 -12.49 -19.94
C ALA A 140 1.17 -13.15 -20.58
N GLU A 141 2.11 -12.36 -21.08
CA GLU A 141 3.33 -12.73 -21.82
C GLU A 141 4.31 -13.53 -20.97
N THR A 142 4.44 -13.17 -19.70
CA THR A 142 5.46 -13.72 -18.80
C THR A 142 4.93 -14.79 -17.84
N ALA A 143 3.97 -15.59 -18.30
CA ALA A 143 3.36 -16.69 -17.55
C ALA A 143 2.86 -16.31 -16.14
N GLY A 144 2.40 -15.08 -15.95
CA GLY A 144 1.92 -14.58 -14.64
C GLY A 144 3.02 -14.14 -13.68
N ILE A 145 4.28 -14.02 -14.13
CA ILE A 145 5.41 -13.57 -13.32
C ILE A 145 5.83 -12.18 -13.79
N CYS A 146 5.61 -11.13 -12.98
CA CYS A 146 5.95 -9.76 -13.38
C CYS A 146 7.47 -9.58 -13.48
N PRO A 147 8.04 -9.36 -14.68
CA PRO A 147 9.50 -9.23 -14.80
C PRO A 147 9.96 -7.85 -14.31
N VAL A 148 9.11 -6.84 -14.33
CA VAL A 148 9.42 -5.48 -13.84
C VAL A 148 9.47 -5.42 -12.31
N ALA A 149 8.52 -6.07 -11.62
CA ALA A 149 8.48 -6.06 -10.16
C ALA A 149 9.49 -7.05 -9.55
N ARG A 150 9.68 -8.22 -10.18
CA ARG A 150 10.47 -9.31 -9.60
C ARG A 150 11.93 -9.34 -10.07
N CYS A 151 12.27 -8.66 -11.16
CA CYS A 151 13.67 -8.49 -11.53
C CYS A 151 14.20 -7.23 -10.81
N PRO A 152 15.29 -7.32 -10.04
CA PRO A 152 15.88 -6.13 -9.40
C PRO A 152 16.40 -5.10 -10.43
N LYS A 153 16.63 -5.53 -11.68
CA LYS A 153 17.01 -4.67 -12.81
C LYS A 153 15.80 -4.11 -13.58
N GLY A 154 14.57 -4.54 -13.24
CA GLY A 154 13.34 -4.11 -13.92
C GLY A 154 13.24 -4.51 -15.41
N LEU A 155 13.97 -5.54 -15.84
CA LEU A 155 14.09 -5.91 -17.25
C LEU A 155 12.79 -6.46 -17.83
N MET A 156 12.32 -5.88 -18.93
CA MET A 156 11.11 -6.32 -19.64
C MET A 156 11.34 -7.48 -20.61
N ASN A 157 12.58 -7.66 -21.05
CA ASN A 157 13.03 -8.77 -21.89
C ASN A 157 14.26 -9.38 -21.22
N GLY A 158 14.35 -10.70 -21.17
CA GLY A 158 15.47 -11.41 -20.58
C GLY A 158 15.59 -12.84 -21.11
N PRO A 159 16.49 -13.64 -20.54
CA PRO A 159 17.41 -13.29 -19.44
C PRO A 159 18.53 -12.31 -19.88
N CYS A 160 19.14 -11.60 -18.92
CA CYS A 160 20.28 -10.71 -19.16
C CYS A 160 21.66 -11.39 -19.04
N GLY A 161 21.70 -12.70 -18.81
CA GLY A 161 22.93 -13.44 -18.51
C GLY A 161 23.46 -13.30 -17.07
N GLY A 162 23.03 -12.28 -16.33
CA GLY A 162 23.43 -12.01 -14.93
C GLY A 162 22.72 -12.88 -13.88
N TYR A 163 22.74 -14.20 -14.04
CA TYR A 163 22.22 -15.15 -13.06
C TYR A 163 23.13 -16.36 -12.92
N GLN A 164 23.15 -16.98 -11.74
CA GLN A 164 23.91 -18.20 -11.44
C GLN A 164 23.05 -19.13 -10.61
N ASP A 165 22.99 -20.42 -10.98
CA ASP A 165 22.21 -21.45 -10.29
C ASP A 165 20.74 -21.04 -10.03
N GLY A 166 20.13 -20.36 -11.00
CA GLY A 166 18.77 -19.83 -10.91
C GLY A 166 18.60 -18.55 -10.08
N LYS A 167 19.65 -18.05 -9.42
CA LYS A 167 19.64 -16.85 -8.57
C LYS A 167 20.15 -15.61 -9.30
N CYS A 168 19.63 -14.43 -8.93
CA CYS A 168 20.06 -13.17 -9.54
C CYS A 168 21.46 -12.75 -9.04
N GLU A 169 22.28 -12.14 -9.90
CA GLU A 169 23.59 -11.61 -9.50
C GLU A 169 23.52 -10.39 -8.57
N VAL A 170 22.44 -9.60 -8.64
CA VAL A 170 22.27 -8.38 -7.82
C VAL A 170 21.93 -8.75 -6.38
N ASP A 171 21.17 -9.81 -6.19
CA ASP A 171 20.82 -10.36 -4.89
C ASP A 171 20.69 -11.88 -5.02
N ARG A 172 21.70 -12.59 -4.49
CA ARG A 172 21.77 -14.06 -4.56
C ARG A 172 20.72 -14.76 -3.70
N THR A 173 20.04 -14.03 -2.81
CA THR A 173 18.90 -14.59 -2.06
C THR A 173 17.64 -14.67 -2.91
N GLN A 174 17.56 -13.91 -4.00
CA GLN A 174 16.40 -13.83 -4.89
C GLN A 174 16.54 -14.73 -6.11
N ASP A 175 15.46 -15.43 -6.44
CA ASP A 175 15.35 -16.16 -7.71
C ASP A 175 15.33 -15.20 -8.90
N CYS A 176 16.03 -15.56 -9.97
CA CYS A 176 15.99 -14.80 -11.22
C CYS A 176 14.58 -14.87 -11.81
N ALA A 177 13.93 -13.71 -11.95
CA ALA A 177 12.59 -13.63 -12.51
C ALA A 177 12.46 -14.32 -13.89
N TRP A 178 13.47 -14.18 -14.76
CA TRP A 178 13.45 -14.78 -16.10
C TRP A 178 13.69 -16.28 -16.12
N VAL A 179 14.45 -16.82 -15.17
CA VAL A 179 14.56 -18.28 -14.98
C VAL A 179 13.19 -18.84 -14.58
N LEU A 180 12.52 -18.21 -13.61
CA LEU A 180 11.18 -18.64 -13.19
C LEU A 180 10.12 -18.50 -14.30
N ILE A 181 10.20 -17.46 -15.14
CA ILE A 181 9.33 -17.30 -16.32
C ILE A 181 9.55 -18.46 -17.29
N TYR A 182 10.81 -18.75 -17.61
CA TYR A 182 11.18 -19.85 -18.51
C TYR A 182 10.66 -21.20 -18.01
N GLU A 183 10.98 -21.57 -16.77
CA GLU A 183 10.55 -22.85 -16.16
C GLU A 183 9.03 -23.01 -16.15
N ARG A 184 8.31 -21.91 -15.88
CA ARG A 184 6.86 -21.90 -15.88
C ARG A 184 6.28 -22.02 -17.29
N LEU A 185 6.87 -21.35 -18.29
CA LEU A 185 6.45 -21.50 -19.69
C LEU A 185 6.70 -22.92 -20.21
N GLN A 186 7.82 -23.55 -19.82
CA GLN A 186 8.06 -24.97 -20.12
C GLN A 186 6.99 -25.87 -19.51
N THR A 187 6.67 -25.66 -18.23
CA THR A 187 5.60 -26.43 -17.55
C THR A 187 4.25 -26.29 -18.26
N LEU A 188 4.00 -25.15 -18.91
CA LEU A 188 2.76 -24.88 -19.63
C LEU A 188 2.79 -25.29 -21.11
N GLY A 189 3.94 -25.72 -21.65
CA GLY A 189 4.12 -25.96 -23.09
C GLY A 189 3.95 -24.69 -23.94
N GLN A 190 4.37 -23.53 -23.43
CA GLN A 190 4.21 -22.20 -24.06
C GLN A 190 5.55 -21.50 -24.34
N GLU A 191 6.63 -22.23 -24.50
CA GLU A 191 8.00 -21.72 -24.66
C GLU A 191 8.16 -20.78 -25.85
N ALA A 192 7.37 -20.98 -26.92
CA ALA A 192 7.37 -20.13 -28.10
C ALA A 192 7.17 -18.64 -27.78
N ARG A 193 6.52 -18.32 -26.64
CA ARG A 193 6.29 -16.95 -26.19
C ARG A 193 7.56 -16.20 -25.79
N LEU A 194 8.64 -16.92 -25.45
CA LEU A 194 9.94 -16.31 -25.14
C LEU A 194 10.62 -15.68 -26.37
N ALA A 195 10.25 -16.10 -27.57
CA ALA A 195 10.75 -15.49 -28.81
C ALA A 195 10.11 -14.12 -29.08
N ILE A 196 9.03 -13.76 -28.37
CA ILE A 196 8.35 -12.48 -28.54
C ILE A 196 9.11 -11.43 -27.74
N ILE A 197 9.71 -10.47 -28.45
CA ILE A 197 10.35 -9.31 -27.83
C ILE A 197 9.26 -8.29 -27.49
N SER A 198 9.21 -7.88 -26.23
CA SER A 198 8.31 -6.81 -25.78
C SER A 198 8.89 -5.45 -26.15
N GLU A 199 8.06 -4.61 -26.75
CA GLU A 199 8.40 -3.21 -27.01
C GLU A 199 8.67 -2.44 -25.70
N PRO A 200 9.41 -1.31 -25.76
CA PRO A 200 9.58 -0.45 -24.61
C PRO A 200 8.23 -0.03 -24.00
N LYS A 201 8.07 -0.28 -22.70
CA LYS A 201 6.87 0.13 -21.94
C LYS A 201 6.68 1.64 -21.98
N ASP A 202 5.44 2.06 -22.17
CA ASP A 202 5.01 3.44 -22.00
C ASP A 202 4.89 3.79 -20.51
N TRP A 203 5.98 4.25 -19.92
CA TRP A 203 6.04 4.67 -18.52
C TRP A 203 5.16 5.89 -18.21
N SER A 204 4.67 6.61 -19.22
CA SER A 204 3.76 7.72 -19.00
C SER A 204 2.42 7.28 -18.39
N ARG A 205 2.05 6.00 -18.58
CA ARG A 205 0.86 5.32 -18.02
C ARG A 205 0.97 4.98 -16.53
N MET A 206 2.19 4.95 -15.99
CA MET A 206 2.40 4.77 -14.55
C MET A 206 1.89 5.98 -13.75
N ARG A 207 1.64 7.11 -14.41
CA ARG A 207 0.95 8.25 -13.81
C ARG A 207 -0.51 7.87 -13.57
N SER A 208 -0.82 7.48 -12.33
CA SER A 208 -2.19 7.21 -11.90
C SER A 208 -3.13 8.37 -12.27
N PRO A 209 -4.33 8.08 -12.80
CA PRO A 209 -5.28 9.13 -13.15
C PRO A 209 -5.64 9.97 -11.92
N ARG A 210 -5.66 11.29 -12.07
CA ARG A 210 -6.08 12.21 -11.00
C ARG A 210 -7.58 12.09 -10.71
N VAL A 211 -8.36 11.74 -11.73
CA VAL A 211 -9.79 11.48 -11.65
C VAL A 211 -10.10 10.25 -12.51
N ALA A 212 -10.86 9.30 -11.96
CA ALA A 212 -11.34 8.13 -12.68
C ALA A 212 -12.87 8.08 -12.59
N ASP A 213 -13.55 8.52 -13.65
CA ASP A 213 -15.00 8.44 -13.77
C ASP A 213 -15.40 7.22 -14.60
N LYS A 214 -15.98 6.22 -13.92
CA LYS A 214 -16.42 4.98 -14.55
C LYS A 214 -17.51 5.20 -15.60
N LYS A 215 -18.43 6.14 -15.37
CA LYS A 215 -19.54 6.40 -16.29
C LYS A 215 -19.00 7.03 -17.58
N ALA A 216 -18.11 8.02 -17.46
CA ALA A 216 -17.45 8.63 -18.61
C ALA A 216 -16.63 7.59 -19.41
N ALA A 217 -15.86 6.74 -18.74
CA ALA A 217 -15.08 5.68 -19.40
C ALA A 217 -15.97 4.68 -20.15
N GLN A 218 -17.13 4.32 -19.59
CA GLN A 218 -18.09 3.41 -20.22
C GLN A 218 -18.81 4.02 -21.43
N LEU A 219 -18.96 5.34 -21.48
CA LEU A 219 -19.53 6.04 -22.64
C LEU A 219 -18.52 6.07 -23.79
N ALA A 220 -17.27 6.43 -23.52
CA ALA A 220 -16.21 6.48 -24.53
C ALA A 220 -15.88 5.11 -25.15
N ALA A 221 -16.06 4.01 -24.40
CA ALA A 221 -15.81 2.66 -24.91
C ALA A 221 -16.92 2.11 -25.84
N LYS A 222 -18.03 2.85 -26.01
CA LYS A 222 -19.14 2.48 -26.89
C LYS A 222 -19.12 3.21 -28.23
N GLU A 223 -18.25 4.20 -28.38
CA GLU A 223 -17.98 4.92 -29.63
C GLU A 223 -16.86 4.21 -30.40
#